data_AF-A0AAW1DGN0-F1
#
_entry.id   AF-A0AAW1DGN0-F1
#
_cell.length_a   1.000
_cell.length_b   1.000
_cell.length_c   1.000
_cell.angle_alpha   90.00
_cell.angle_beta   90.00
_cell.angle_gamma   90.00
#
_symmetry.space_group_name_H-M   'P 1'
#
loop_
_entity.id
_entity.type
_entity.pdbx_description
1 polymer ?
#
loop_
_entity_poly.entity_id
_entity_poly.type
_entity_poly.pdbx_seq_one_letter_code
_entity_poly.pdbx_strand_id
1 'polypeptide(L)'
;MIVQTLWFYLLISLALISFGGAVTTHGEHDDDEEGNFCDCALMDSPASSDPLMVHHFHIPFDECNERSKMACRNLCVALAEAGRNSGSGDKIFCRLMKKEIKATLHVFSKVCQDDFQHTGISYIEPLCCRDGNVVDCS
;
A
#
# COMPACT_ATOMS: atom_id res chain seq x y z
N MET A 1 41.16 -42.24 -2.25
CA MET A 1 40.94 -41.04 -3.10
C MET A 1 39.46 -40.60 -3.13
N ILE A 2 38.72 -40.66 -2.02
CA ILE A 2 37.27 -40.29 -1.96
C ILE A 2 37.02 -39.20 -0.90
N VAL A 3 37.90 -39.04 0.08
CA VAL A 3 37.73 -38.09 1.19
C VAL A 3 38.05 -36.64 0.77
N GLN A 4 38.95 -36.45 -0.20
CA GLN A 4 39.37 -35.10 -0.64
C GLN A 4 38.33 -34.39 -1.52
N THR A 5 37.50 -35.12 -2.27
CA THR A 5 36.46 -34.54 -3.12
C THR A 5 35.27 -34.02 -2.31
N LEU A 6 34.94 -34.67 -1.19
CA LEU A 6 33.83 -34.27 -0.31
C LEU A 6 34.05 -32.91 0.35
N TRP A 7 35.28 -32.56 0.70
CA TRP A 7 35.62 -31.25 1.27
C TRP A 7 35.46 -30.09 0.27
N PHE A 8 35.77 -30.31 -1.01
CA PHE A 8 35.57 -29.28 -2.04
C PHE A 8 34.08 -29.02 -2.33
N TYR A 9 33.25 -30.07 -2.32
CA TYR A 9 31.81 -29.89 -2.52
C TYR A 9 31.14 -29.14 -1.36
N LEU A 10 31.57 -29.36 -0.11
CA LEU A 10 31.02 -28.67 1.05
C LEU A 10 31.32 -27.16 1.04
N LEU A 11 32.47 -26.75 0.50
CA LEU A 11 32.85 -25.34 0.37
C LEU A 11 32.09 -24.61 -0.75
N ILE A 12 31.75 -25.30 -1.84
CA ILE A 12 30.98 -24.71 -2.95
C ILE A 12 29.53 -24.43 -2.51
N SER A 13 28.95 -25.26 -1.65
CA SER A 13 27.57 -25.05 -1.14
C SER A 13 27.45 -23.82 -0.24
N LEU A 14 28.51 -23.42 0.47
CA LEU A 14 28.51 -22.26 1.36
C LEU A 14 28.71 -20.92 0.64
N ALA A 15 29.22 -20.92 -0.59
CA ALA A 15 29.45 -19.70 -1.37
C ALA A 15 28.18 -19.17 -2.09
N LEU A 16 27.07 -19.93 -2.12
CA LEU A 16 25.85 -19.54 -2.83
C LEU A 16 24.78 -18.85 -1.95
N ILE A 17 25.00 -18.72 -0.63
CA ILE A 17 23.99 -18.12 0.27
C ILE A 17 24.26 -16.63 0.54
N SER A 18 25.29 -16.01 -0.06
CA SER A 18 25.64 -14.61 0.19
C SER A 18 25.05 -13.58 -0.78
N PHE A 19 24.16 -13.95 -1.69
CA PHE A 19 23.38 -12.94 -2.43
C PHE A 19 22.20 -12.49 -1.59
N GLY A 20 22.49 -11.51 -0.74
CA GLY A 20 21.50 -10.66 -0.11
C GLY A 20 20.65 -9.97 -1.17
N GLY A 21 19.49 -10.54 -1.46
CA GLY A 21 18.35 -9.79 -1.94
C GLY A 21 17.69 -9.15 -0.73
N ALA A 22 18.19 -8.00 -0.28
CA ALA A 22 17.36 -7.09 0.48
C ALA A 22 16.23 -6.68 -0.47
N VAL A 23 15.07 -7.33 -0.34
CA VAL A 23 13.82 -6.90 -0.97
C VAL A 23 13.41 -5.62 -0.25
N THR A 24 14.02 -4.51 -0.64
CA THR A 24 13.50 -3.18 -0.39
C THR A 24 12.38 -2.98 -1.41
N THR A 25 11.15 -3.33 -1.05
CA THR A 25 10.00 -2.76 -1.74
C THR A 25 9.88 -1.29 -1.31
N HIS A 26 10.81 -0.46 -1.78
CA HIS A 26 10.51 0.94 -2.03
C HIS A 26 9.96 0.93 -3.46
N GLY A 27 8.63 0.94 -3.57
CA GLY A 27 7.99 1.29 -4.84
C GLY A 27 8.27 2.76 -5.05
N GLU A 28 9.44 3.05 -5.61
CA GLU A 28 9.80 4.35 -6.13
C GLU A 28 9.02 4.55 -7.44
N HIS A 29 8.41 5.71 -7.54
CA HIS A 29 7.56 6.20 -8.61
C HIS A 29 8.34 6.24 -9.93
N ASP A 30 7.90 5.48 -10.93
CA ASP A 30 8.27 5.70 -12.33
C ASP A 30 7.00 6.07 -13.09
N ASP A 31 7.09 7.19 -13.79
CA ASP A 31 6.08 7.81 -14.63
C ASP A 31 5.60 6.88 -15.77
N ASP A 32 4.31 7.01 -16.08
CA ASP A 32 3.67 6.68 -17.37
C ASP A 32 3.65 5.21 -17.84
N GLU A 33 3.09 4.28 -17.05
CA GLU A 33 2.33 3.20 -17.70
C GLU A 33 1.03 3.78 -18.27
N GLU A 34 0.91 3.83 -19.60
CA GLU A 34 -0.37 4.11 -20.26
C GLU A 34 -1.37 3.01 -19.89
N GLY A 35 -2.25 3.29 -18.93
CA GLY A 35 -3.27 2.34 -18.52
C GLY A 35 -4.36 2.96 -17.66
N ASN A 36 -5.55 2.38 -17.75
CA ASN A 36 -6.68 2.74 -16.89
C ASN A 36 -6.53 1.98 -15.58
N PHE A 37 -5.68 2.46 -14.69
CA PHE A 37 -5.42 1.81 -13.40
C PHE A 37 -6.37 2.29 -12.31
N CYS A 38 -6.45 1.54 -11.22
CA CYS A 38 -7.22 1.91 -10.04
C CYS A 38 -6.29 2.39 -8.93
N ASP A 39 -6.57 3.59 -8.44
CA ASP A 39 -5.88 4.17 -7.31
C ASP A 39 -6.82 4.27 -6.12
N CYS A 40 -6.34 3.84 -4.96
CA CYS A 40 -7.03 4.02 -3.70
C CYS A 40 -6.29 5.03 -2.84
N ALA A 41 -6.98 6.04 -2.36
CA ALA A 41 -6.39 7.07 -1.51
C ALA A 41 -7.01 7.10 -0.12
N LEU A 42 -6.20 7.45 0.87
CA LEU A 42 -6.63 7.83 2.21
C LEU A 42 -6.44 9.34 2.37
N MET A 43 -7.50 10.02 2.81
CA MET A 43 -7.46 11.47 3.08
C MET A 43 -8.03 11.77 4.46
N ASP A 44 -7.74 12.97 4.99
CA ASP A 44 -8.14 13.42 6.34
C ASP A 44 -9.54 14.07 6.40
N SER A 45 -10.17 14.26 5.24
CA SER A 45 -11.48 14.90 5.11
C SER A 45 -12.19 14.38 3.85
N PRO A 46 -13.54 14.36 3.83
CA PRO A 46 -14.30 13.96 2.64
C PRO A 46 -14.21 15.00 1.50
N ALA A 47 -13.72 16.20 1.78
CA ALA A 47 -13.52 17.28 0.81
C ALA A 47 -12.03 17.60 0.58
N SER A 48 -11.13 16.78 1.14
CA SER A 48 -9.68 16.97 0.95
C SER A 48 -9.31 16.69 -0.51
N SER A 49 -8.38 17.48 -1.06
CA SER A 49 -7.77 17.23 -2.37
C SER A 49 -6.42 16.53 -2.25
N ASP A 50 -5.88 16.42 -1.04
CA ASP A 50 -4.49 16.07 -0.78
C ASP A 50 -4.42 14.70 -0.11
N PRO A 51 -4.05 13.63 -0.84
CA PRO A 51 -3.93 12.31 -0.26
C PRO A 51 -2.87 12.26 0.83
N LEU A 52 -3.20 11.62 1.96
CA LEU A 52 -2.21 11.21 2.95
C LEU A 52 -1.41 10.01 2.43
N MET A 53 -2.08 9.11 1.72
CA MET A 53 -1.50 7.91 1.13
C MET A 53 -2.26 7.55 -0.14
N VAL A 54 -1.54 7.14 -1.18
CA VAL A 54 -2.11 6.56 -2.40
C VAL A 54 -1.55 5.16 -2.58
N HIS A 55 -2.41 4.21 -2.95
CA HIS A 55 -2.03 2.88 -3.36
C HIS A 55 -2.48 2.65 -4.80
N HIS A 56 -1.51 2.42 -5.68
CA HIS A 56 -1.71 2.19 -7.11
C HIS A 56 -1.86 0.69 -7.39
N PHE A 57 -3.01 0.29 -7.92
CA PHE A 57 -3.23 -1.07 -8.41
C PHE A 57 -2.94 -1.13 -9.92
N HIS A 58 -1.89 -1.84 -10.29
CA HIS A 58 -1.53 -2.17 -11.69
C HIS A 58 -2.45 -3.26 -12.28
N ILE A 59 -3.76 -3.12 -12.05
CA ILE A 59 -4.80 -3.95 -12.65
C ILE A 59 -5.44 -3.09 -13.75
N PRO A 60 -5.13 -3.35 -15.03
CA PRO A 60 -5.66 -2.53 -16.11
C PRO A 60 -7.17 -2.76 -16.28
N PHE A 61 -7.91 -1.66 -16.44
CA PHE A 61 -9.29 -1.70 -16.90
C PHE A 61 -9.34 -1.47 -18.42
N ASP A 62 -10.13 -2.29 -19.12
CA ASP A 62 -10.26 -2.17 -20.58
C ASP A 62 -10.90 -0.83 -21.00
N GLU A 63 -11.74 -0.24 -20.15
CA GLU A 63 -12.50 0.99 -20.42
C GLU A 63 -12.64 1.89 -19.18
N CYS A 64 -12.76 3.21 -19.38
CA CYS A 64 -13.11 4.20 -18.35
C CYS A 64 -14.63 4.42 -18.30
N ASN A 65 -15.37 3.44 -17.79
CA ASN A 65 -16.83 3.49 -17.72
C ASN A 65 -17.31 3.32 -16.28
N GLU A 66 -18.62 3.43 -16.06
CA GLU A 66 -19.20 3.30 -14.71
C GLU A 66 -18.95 1.92 -14.09
N ARG A 67 -18.75 0.87 -14.90
CA ARG A 67 -18.41 -0.47 -14.41
C ARG A 67 -17.01 -0.50 -13.82
N SER A 68 -16.01 0.07 -14.49
CA SER A 68 -14.64 0.14 -13.97
C SER A 68 -14.54 1.05 -12.75
N LYS A 69 -15.23 2.20 -12.75
CA LYS A 69 -15.36 3.05 -11.56
C LYS A 69 -15.94 2.30 -10.36
N MET A 70 -17.03 1.57 -10.55
CA MET A 70 -17.66 0.79 -9.49
C MET A 70 -16.77 -0.35 -9.01
N ALA A 71 -16.07 -1.03 -9.92
CA ALA A 71 -15.12 -2.09 -9.57
C ALA A 71 -13.94 -1.54 -8.75
N CYS A 72 -13.33 -0.43 -9.17
CA CYS A 72 -12.26 0.23 -8.44
C CYS A 72 -12.73 0.72 -7.07
N ARG A 73 -13.90 1.36 -6.99
CA ARG A 73 -14.53 1.73 -5.73
C ARG A 73 -14.63 0.54 -4.78
N ASN A 74 -15.19 -0.59 -5.25
CA ASN A 74 -15.38 -1.78 -4.42
C ASN A 74 -14.05 -2.40 -4.00
N LEU A 75 -13.02 -2.35 -4.85
CA LEU A 75 -11.67 -2.78 -4.50
C LEU A 75 -11.08 -1.93 -3.36
N CYS A 76 -11.17 -0.59 -3.46
CA CYS A 76 -10.68 0.30 -2.41
C CYS A 76 -11.43 0.09 -1.08
N VAL A 77 -12.75 -0.09 -1.14
CA VAL A 77 -13.56 -0.41 0.04
C VAL A 77 -13.10 -1.73 0.67
N ALA A 78 -12.95 -2.79 -0.12
CA ALA A 78 -12.51 -4.08 0.37
C ALA A 78 -11.11 -4.03 1.00
N LEU A 79 -10.17 -3.28 0.40
CA LEU A 79 -8.83 -3.08 0.97
C LEU A 79 -8.89 -2.37 2.32
N ALA A 80 -9.68 -1.29 2.41
CA ALA A 80 -9.86 -0.54 3.64
C ALA A 80 -10.47 -1.41 4.75
N GLU A 81 -11.52 -2.16 4.44
CA GLU A 81 -12.15 -3.09 5.38
C GLU A 81 -11.21 -4.22 5.80
N ALA A 82 -10.42 -4.79 4.87
CA ALA A 82 -9.42 -5.80 5.20
C ALA A 82 -8.34 -5.24 6.14
N GLY A 83 -7.84 -4.03 5.87
CA GLY A 83 -6.90 -3.33 6.74
C GLY A 83 -7.46 -3.13 8.15
N ARG A 84 -8.72 -2.66 8.24
CA ARG A 84 -9.45 -2.50 9.50
C ARG A 84 -9.59 -3.81 10.27
N ASN A 85 -10.06 -4.86 9.59
CA ASN A 85 -10.39 -6.14 10.20
C ASN A 85 -9.15 -6.97 10.56
N SER A 86 -8.00 -6.69 9.94
CA SER A 86 -6.73 -7.35 10.28
C SER A 86 -6.19 -6.99 11.67
N GLY A 87 -6.67 -5.88 12.28
CA GLY A 87 -6.11 -5.34 13.52
C GLY A 87 -4.69 -4.76 13.38
N SER A 88 -4.17 -4.67 12.15
CA SER A 88 -2.82 -4.16 11.86
C SER A 88 -2.80 -2.94 10.93
N GLY A 89 -3.94 -2.56 10.34
CA GLY A 89 -4.05 -1.45 9.39
C GLY A 89 -3.47 -0.14 9.93
N ASP A 90 -3.85 0.26 11.14
CA ASP A 90 -3.38 1.49 11.78
C ASP A 90 -1.85 1.49 11.98
N LYS A 91 -1.29 0.33 12.36
CA LYS A 91 0.16 0.17 12.57
C LYS A 91 0.92 0.28 11.25
N ILE A 92 0.38 -0.30 10.19
CA ILE A 92 0.95 -0.21 8.85
C ILE A 92 0.89 1.24 8.37
N PHE A 93 -0.26 1.89 8.50
CA PHE A 93 -0.46 3.28 8.10
C PHE A 93 0.52 4.21 8.82
N CYS A 94 0.56 4.20 10.16
CA CYS A 94 1.47 5.08 10.90
C CYS A 94 2.93 4.85 10.52
N ARG A 95 3.34 3.58 10.34
CA ARG A 95 4.72 3.23 9.93
C ARG A 95 5.09 3.80 8.57
N LEU A 96 4.15 3.84 7.62
CA LEU A 96 4.37 4.43 6.30
C LEU A 96 4.48 5.95 6.39
N MET A 97 3.65 6.59 7.22
CA MET A 97 3.61 8.05 7.32
C MET A 97 4.83 8.66 8.02
N LYS A 98 5.39 7.98 9.04
CA LYS A 98 6.58 8.42 9.81
C LYS A 98 6.55 9.88 10.32
N LYS A 99 5.36 10.47 10.47
CA LYS A 99 5.15 11.84 10.93
C LYS A 99 4.00 11.90 11.94
N GLU A 100 3.90 13.01 12.66
CA GLU A 100 2.76 13.25 13.53
C GLU A 100 1.50 13.48 12.70
N ILE A 101 0.46 12.68 12.96
CA ILE A 101 -0.84 12.76 12.31
C ILE A 101 -1.91 12.62 13.35
N LYS A 102 -2.99 13.41 13.22
CA LYS A 102 -4.27 13.20 13.90
C LYS A 102 -5.36 13.40 12.86
N ALA A 103 -5.91 12.30 12.35
CA ALA A 103 -6.85 12.36 11.23
C ALA A 103 -7.95 11.31 11.33
N THR A 104 -9.17 11.72 10.98
CA THR A 104 -10.26 10.81 10.61
C THR A 104 -10.01 10.40 9.16
N LEU A 105 -9.81 9.12 8.90
CA LEU A 105 -9.43 8.66 7.56
C LEU A 105 -10.66 8.44 6.68
N HIS A 106 -10.59 8.91 5.46
CA HIS A 106 -11.61 8.78 4.41
C HIS A 106 -11.02 8.03 3.21
N VAL A 107 -11.79 7.10 2.64
CA VAL A 107 -11.33 6.25 1.53
C VAL A 107 -11.86 6.81 0.22
N PHE A 108 -10.95 7.02 -0.73
CA PHE A 108 -11.24 7.50 -2.08
C PHE A 108 -10.78 6.49 -3.12
N SER A 109 -11.42 6.52 -4.28
CA SER A 109 -11.05 5.73 -5.45
C SER A 109 -10.92 6.62 -6.67
N LYS A 110 -9.94 6.34 -7.51
CA LYS A 110 -9.74 6.96 -8.83
C LYS A 110 -9.49 5.86 -9.84
N VAL A 111 -10.07 6.00 -11.02
CA VAL A 111 -9.77 5.15 -12.17
C VAL A 111 -9.50 6.06 -13.35
N CYS A 112 -8.53 5.69 -14.20
CA CYS A 112 -8.11 6.52 -15.33
C CYS A 112 -7.60 7.91 -14.90
N GLN A 113 -7.74 8.91 -15.76
CA GLN A 113 -7.34 10.30 -15.51
C GLN A 113 -8.42 11.13 -14.77
N ASP A 114 -9.41 10.48 -14.15
CA ASP A 114 -10.45 11.18 -13.38
C ASP A 114 -9.91 11.71 -12.04
N ASP A 115 -10.71 12.56 -11.39
CA ASP A 115 -10.47 12.99 -10.01
C ASP A 115 -10.83 11.89 -9.00
N PHE A 116 -10.19 11.93 -7.82
CA PHE A 116 -10.54 11.05 -6.71
C PHE A 116 -11.99 11.26 -6.27
N GLN A 117 -12.72 10.15 -6.11
CA GLN A 117 -14.09 10.14 -5.65
C GLN A 117 -14.20 9.45 -4.29
N HIS A 118 -14.92 10.07 -3.36
CA HIS A 118 -15.14 9.49 -2.03
C HIS A 118 -15.97 8.21 -2.15
N THR A 119 -15.51 7.12 -1.53
CA THR A 119 -16.16 5.80 -1.65
C THR A 119 -17.41 5.65 -0.77
N GLY A 120 -17.58 6.52 0.22
CA GLY A 120 -18.59 6.40 1.28
C GLY A 120 -18.06 5.76 2.56
N ILE A 121 -16.81 5.28 2.57
CA ILE A 121 -16.17 4.68 3.74
C ILE A 121 -15.33 5.73 4.48
N SER A 122 -15.49 5.76 5.80
CA SER A 122 -14.74 6.63 6.70
C SER A 122 -14.49 5.91 8.02
N TYR A 123 -13.36 6.20 8.64
CA TYR A 123 -12.97 5.70 9.96
C TYR A 123 -13.33 6.77 10.99
N ILE A 124 -14.41 6.54 11.73
CA ILE A 124 -15.00 7.53 12.64
C ILE A 124 -14.03 7.90 13.77
N GLU A 125 -13.30 6.92 14.28
CA GLU A 125 -12.29 7.15 15.31
C GLU A 125 -11.03 7.75 14.66
N PRO A 126 -10.52 8.88 15.19
CA PRO A 126 -9.31 9.48 14.66
C PRO A 126 -8.12 8.56 14.90
N LEU A 127 -7.27 8.40 13.89
CA LEU A 127 -5.98 7.74 14.03
C LEU A 127 -4.92 8.78 14.41
N CYS A 128 -4.18 8.49 15.47
CA CYS A 128 -3.03 9.29 15.88
C CYS A 128 -1.73 8.52 15.69
N CYS A 129 -0.83 9.12 14.93
CA CYS A 129 0.50 8.61 14.65
C CYS A 129 1.55 9.54 15.25
N ARG A 130 2.63 8.98 15.81
CA ARG A 130 3.84 9.71 16.16
C ARG A 130 5.05 8.82 15.92
N ASP A 131 6.04 9.34 15.20
CA ASP A 131 7.29 8.62 14.88
C ASP A 131 7.08 7.21 14.32
N GLY A 132 6.07 7.03 13.48
CA GLY A 132 5.76 5.73 12.88
C GLY A 132 4.90 4.80 13.73
N ASN A 133 4.50 5.21 14.93
CA ASN A 133 3.74 4.39 15.88
C ASN A 133 2.33 4.92 16.08
N VAL A 134 1.39 4.00 16.33
CA VAL A 134 0.03 4.34 16.79
C VAL A 134 0.13 4.81 18.24
N VAL A 135 -0.44 5.97 18.55
CA VAL A 135 -0.47 6.56 19.90
C VAL A 135 -1.89 6.94 20.28
N ASP A 136 -2.12 7.20 21.57
CA ASP A 136 -3.38 7.75 22.04
C ASP A 136 -3.59 9.18 21.48
N CYS A 137 -4.83 9.51 21.13
CA CYS A 137 -5.22 10.79 20.54
C CYS A 137 -5.53 11.90 21.57
N SER A 138 -5.47 11.58 22.86
CA SER A 138 -5.67 12.50 23.99
C SER A 138 -4.56 13.53 24.18
#